data_AF-A0A973R052-F1
#
_entry.id   AF-A0A973R052-F1
#
_cell.length_a   1.000
_cell.length_b   1.000
_cell.length_c   1.000
_cell.angle_alpha   90.00
_cell.angle_beta   90.00
_cell.angle_gamma   90.00
#
_symmetry.space_group_name_H-M   'P 1'
#
loop_
_entity.id
_entity.type
_entity.pdbx_description
1 polymer ?
#
loop_
_entity_poly.entity_id
_entity_poly.type
_entity_poly.pdbx_seq_one_letter_code
_entity_poly.pdbx_strand_id
1 'polypeptide(L)'
;MVTLTLTRGRVAAVLARAAGLLEAEQWHAHQNPIIGAIDRAADFVPGTGRTDAEATSLAAWDALAQHLGDEYPQEWERRAGRTQAEVVNALRAAAKEVSA
;
A
#
# COMPACT_ATOMS: atom_id res chain seq x y z
N MET A 1 -17.18 9.23 -21.17
CA MET A 1 -17.02 8.39 -19.97
C MET A 1 -15.53 8.14 -19.82
N VAL A 2 -14.86 8.93 -18.98
CA VAL A 2 -13.40 8.84 -18.80
C VAL A 2 -13.16 7.72 -17.79
N THR A 3 -12.86 6.52 -18.27
CA THR A 3 -12.25 5.49 -17.43
C THR A 3 -10.90 6.04 -17.01
N LEU A 4 -10.78 6.51 -15.77
CA LEU A 4 -9.50 6.81 -15.15
C LEU A 4 -8.73 5.50 -15.12
N THR A 5 -7.92 5.29 -16.14
CA THR A 5 -7.13 4.08 -16.33
C THR A 5 -6.26 3.96 -15.09
N LEU A 6 -6.63 3.02 -14.23
CA LEU A 6 -5.87 2.68 -13.06
C LEU A 6 -4.61 1.99 -13.57
N THR A 7 -3.57 2.79 -13.81
CA THR A 7 -2.35 2.28 -14.42
C THR A 7 -1.54 1.54 -13.36
N ARG A 8 -0.93 0.42 -13.76
CA ARG A 8 0.07 -0.28 -12.94
C ARG A 8 1.14 0.67 -12.38
N GLY A 9 1.55 1.67 -13.17
CA GLY A 9 2.47 2.71 -12.72
C GLY A 9 1.95 3.55 -11.53
N ARG A 10 0.65 3.88 -11.49
CA ARG A 10 0.07 4.61 -10.36
C ARG A 10 0.03 3.76 -9.10
N VAL A 11 -0.32 2.48 -9.23
CA VAL A 11 -0.33 1.53 -8.10
C VAL A 11 1.09 1.32 -7.56
N ALA A 12 2.07 1.08 -8.43
CA ALA A 12 3.47 0.95 -8.05
C ALA A 12 4.00 2.22 -7.35
N ALA A 13 3.64 3.40 -7.84
CA ALA A 13 4.03 4.67 -7.21
C ALA A 13 3.42 4.83 -5.80
N VAL A 14 2.15 4.44 -5.60
CA VAL A 14 1.51 4.45 -4.27
C VAL A 14 2.21 3.49 -3.31
N LEU A 15 2.51 2.27 -3.73
CA LEU A 15 3.24 1.30 -2.90
C LEU A 15 4.64 1.80 -2.52
N ALA A 16 5.38 2.36 -3.47
CA ALA A 16 6.69 2.94 -3.23
C ALA A 16 6.62 4.16 -2.26
N ARG A 17 5.61 5.02 -2.42
CA ARG A 17 5.39 6.16 -1.52
C ARG A 17 4.98 5.71 -0.13
N ALA A 18 4.12 4.70 -0.01
CA ALA A 18 3.74 4.10 1.27
C ALA A 18 4.97 3.53 2.01
N ALA A 19 5.88 2.86 1.29
CA ALA A 19 7.14 2.39 1.85
C ALA A 19 7.98 3.55 2.42
N GLY A 20 8.07 4.66 1.70
CA GLY A 20 8.77 5.87 2.16
C GLY A 20 8.11 6.51 3.39
N LEU A 21 6.78 6.54 3.46
CA LEU A 21 6.05 7.04 4.63
C LEU A 21 6.31 6.18 5.87
N LEU A 22 6.26 4.85 5.74
CA LEU A 22 6.54 3.94 6.85
C LEU A 22 8.01 3.98 7.29
N GLU A 23 8.94 4.24 6.37
CA GLU A 23 10.35 4.42 6.70
C GLU A 23 10.60 5.73 7.47
N ALA A 24 9.95 6.83 7.07
CA ALA A 24 10.11 8.14 7.69
C ALA A 24 9.40 8.27 9.04
N GLU A 25 8.20 7.69 9.15
CA GLU A 25 7.33 7.84 10.34
C GLU A 25 7.41 6.66 11.30
N GLN A 26 8.26 5.67 10.99
CA GLN A 26 8.35 4.37 11.66
C GLN A 26 7.08 3.53 11.53
N TRP A 27 7.25 2.28 11.12
CA TRP A 27 6.14 1.35 11.00
C TRP A 27 5.73 0.83 12.38
N HIS A 28 4.41 0.82 12.62
CA HIS A 28 3.82 0.20 13.80
C HIS A 28 2.46 -0.42 13.43
N ALA A 29 2.34 -1.74 13.56
CA ALA A 29 1.12 -2.49 13.17
C ALA A 29 -0.21 -1.97 13.76
N HIS A 30 -0.17 -1.21 14.85
CA HIS A 30 -1.36 -0.64 15.50
C HIS A 30 -1.47 0.89 15.40
N GLN A 31 -0.36 1.61 15.28
CA GLN A 31 -0.34 3.08 15.28
C GLN A 31 -0.15 3.66 13.87
N ASN A 32 0.63 2.97 13.04
CA ASN A 32 0.92 3.34 11.66
C ASN A 32 0.93 2.07 10.79
N PRO A 33 -0.25 1.44 10.57
CA PRO A 33 -0.37 0.22 9.79
C PRO A 33 -0.19 0.48 8.30
N ILE A 34 0.07 -0.58 7.54
CA ILE A 34 0.30 -0.49 6.09
C ILE A 34 -0.87 0.19 5.36
N ILE A 35 -2.13 -0.12 5.73
CA ILE A 35 -3.31 0.45 5.05
C ILE A 35 -3.35 1.98 5.19
N GLY A 36 -3.01 2.50 6.38
CA GLY A 36 -2.98 3.94 6.62
C GLY A 36 -1.86 4.65 5.86
N ALA A 37 -0.74 3.97 5.60
CA ALA A 37 0.31 4.49 4.74
C ALA A 37 -0.09 4.47 3.26
N ILE A 38 -0.78 3.42 2.79
CA ILE A 38 -1.29 3.32 1.41
C ILE A 38 -2.36 4.38 1.14
N ASP A 39 -3.33 4.54 2.04
CA ASP A 39 -4.37 5.56 1.91
C ASP A 39 -3.78 6.97 1.80
N ARG A 40 -2.81 7.30 2.66
CA ARG A 40 -2.10 8.58 2.59
C ARG A 40 -1.26 8.72 1.33
N ALA A 41 -0.61 7.65 0.87
CA ALA A 41 0.17 7.64 -0.36
C ALA A 41 -0.70 7.81 -1.62
N ALA A 42 -1.94 7.29 -1.59
CA ALA A 42 -2.95 7.45 -2.62
C ALA A 42 -3.69 8.81 -2.56
N ASP A 43 -3.38 9.64 -1.56
CA ASP A 43 -4.10 10.88 -1.23
C ASP A 43 -5.62 10.61 -1.03
N PHE A 44 -5.95 9.45 -0.46
CA PHE A 44 -7.31 9.05 -0.10
C PHE A 44 -7.67 9.65 1.26
N VAL A 45 -8.76 10.42 1.27
CA VAL A 45 -9.36 10.97 2.50
C VAL A 45 -10.80 10.47 2.57
N PRO A 46 -11.15 9.64 3.57
CA PRO A 46 -12.50 9.12 3.73
C PRO A 46 -13.54 10.25 3.71
N GLY A 47 -14.61 10.08 2.92
CA GLY A 47 -15.71 11.05 2.83
C GLY A 47 -15.47 12.26 1.92
N THR A 48 -14.28 12.44 1.33
CA THR A 48 -14.03 13.53 0.35
C THR A 48 -14.37 13.16 -1.10
N GLY A 49 -14.79 11.91 -1.37
CA GLY A 49 -15.39 11.51 -2.65
C GLY A 49 -14.43 11.40 -3.83
N ARG A 50 -13.10 11.38 -3.64
CA ARG A 50 -12.15 11.13 -4.73
C ARG A 50 -12.13 9.63 -5.10
N THR A 51 -13.05 9.22 -5.97
CA THR A 51 -13.22 7.83 -6.43
C THR A 51 -11.92 7.20 -6.96
N ASP A 52 -11.04 7.99 -7.59
CA ASP A 52 -9.76 7.48 -8.09
C ASP A 52 -8.77 7.12 -6.99
N ALA A 53 -8.77 7.87 -5.90
CA ALA A 53 -7.86 7.66 -4.78
C ALA A 53 -8.24 6.38 -4.03
N GLU A 54 -9.55 6.17 -3.83
CA GLU A 54 -10.09 4.94 -3.26
C GLU A 54 -9.75 3.73 -4.12
N ALA A 55 -10.05 3.78 -5.43
CA ALA A 55 -9.74 2.69 -6.34
C ALA A 55 -8.23 2.40 -6.41
N THR A 56 -7.38 3.43 -6.38
CA THR A 56 -5.92 3.26 -6.38
C THR A 56 -5.42 2.66 -5.07
N SER A 57 -5.97 3.10 -3.92
CA SER A 57 -5.64 2.54 -2.61
C SER A 57 -6.00 1.06 -2.54
N LEU A 58 -7.22 0.70 -2.95
CA LEU A 58 -7.68 -0.69 -3.02
C LEU A 58 -6.83 -1.54 -3.95
N ALA A 59 -6.46 -1.03 -5.13
CA ALA A 59 -5.60 -1.75 -6.07
C ALA A 59 -4.17 -1.94 -5.52
N ALA A 60 -3.63 -0.97 -4.78
CA ALA A 60 -2.34 -1.11 -4.11
C ALA A 60 -2.40 -2.13 -2.97
N TRP A 61 -3.49 -2.12 -2.19
CA TRP A 61 -3.73 -3.11 -1.15
C TRP A 61 -3.82 -4.53 -1.74
N ASP A 62 -4.58 -4.70 -2.81
CA ASP A 62 -4.75 -5.98 -3.52
C ASP A 62 -3.42 -6.48 -4.11
N ALA A 63 -2.65 -5.60 -4.76
CA ALA A 63 -1.34 -5.97 -5.29
C ALA A 63 -0.35 -6.41 -4.19
N LEU A 64 -0.40 -5.77 -3.02
CA LEU A 64 0.39 -6.21 -1.88
C LEU A 64 -0.08 -7.56 -1.33
N ALA A 65 -1.39 -7.79 -1.24
CA ALA A 65 -1.94 -9.08 -0.81
C ALA A 65 -1.51 -10.22 -1.75
N GLN A 66 -1.57 -10.00 -3.07
CA GLN A 66 -1.08 -10.94 -4.08
C GLN A 66 0.41 -11.25 -3.90
N HIS A 67 1.24 -10.23 -3.67
CA HIS A 67 2.67 -10.41 -3.39
C HIS A 67 2.92 -11.24 -2.12
N LEU A 68 2.08 -11.08 -1.11
CA LEU A 68 2.14 -11.84 0.14
C LEU A 68 1.53 -13.25 0.04
N GLY A 69 1.10 -13.68 -1.16
CA GLY A 69 0.49 -15.00 -1.38
C GLY A 69 -0.98 -15.06 -0.98
N ASP A 70 -1.76 -14.05 -1.35
CA ASP A 70 -3.18 -13.87 -1.01
C ASP A 70 -3.46 -13.75 0.50
N GLU A 71 -2.44 -13.39 1.27
CA GLU A 71 -2.59 -13.09 2.69
C GLU A 71 -2.98 -11.61 2.89
N TYR A 72 -3.93 -11.34 3.80
CA TYR A 72 -4.28 -9.97 4.16
C TYR A 72 -3.07 -9.23 4.76
N PRO A 73 -2.61 -8.10 4.19
CA PRO A 73 -1.43 -7.41 4.68
C PRO A 73 -1.52 -6.99 6.16
N GLN A 74 -2.74 -6.74 6.64
CA GLN A 74 -3.03 -6.42 8.05
C GLN A 74 -2.77 -7.61 9.00
N GLU A 75 -3.06 -8.84 8.57
CA GLU A 75 -2.79 -10.03 9.36
C GLU A 75 -1.29 -10.35 9.34
N TRP A 76 -0.69 -10.22 8.15
CA TRP A 76 0.73 -10.42 7.93
C TRP A 76 1.60 -9.49 8.78
N GLU A 77 1.29 -8.18 8.80
CA GLU A 77 2.09 -7.18 9.55
C GLU A 77 1.97 -7.36 11.07
N ARG A 78 0.86 -7.94 11.56
CA ARG A 78 0.61 -8.18 12.99
C ARG A 78 1.25 -9.45 13.52
N ARG A 79 1.84 -10.28 12.66
CA ARG A 79 2.56 -11.48 13.12
C ARG A 79 3.72 -11.10 14.02
N ALA A 80 3.94 -11.91 15.05
CA ALA A 80 5.04 -11.71 15.98
C ALA A 80 6.39 -11.75 15.25
N GLY A 81 7.29 -10.85 15.61
CA GLY A 81 8.65 -10.79 15.05
C GLY A 81 8.78 -10.03 13.73
N ARG A 82 7.70 -9.42 13.21
CA ARG A 82 7.78 -8.55 12.04
C ARG A 82 8.59 -7.30 12.33
N THR A 83 9.46 -6.94 11.39
CA THR A 83 10.31 -5.76 11.47
C THR A 83 9.90 -4.71 10.45
N GLN A 84 10.20 -3.44 10.74
CA GLN A 84 9.99 -2.34 9.80
C GLN A 84 10.68 -2.62 8.45
N ALA A 85 11.88 -3.20 8.47
CA ALA A 85 12.62 -3.52 7.26
C ALA A 85 11.89 -4.53 6.37
N GLU A 86 11.29 -5.57 6.95
CA GLU A 86 10.48 -6.55 6.20
C GLU A 86 9.24 -5.91 5.58
N VAL A 87 8.54 -5.05 6.32
CA VAL A 87 7.34 -4.35 5.84
C VAL A 87 7.67 -3.40 4.68
N VAL A 88 8.70 -2.57 4.85
CA VAL A 88 9.15 -1.64 3.82
C VAL A 88 9.65 -2.39 2.58
N ASN A 89 10.39 -3.49 2.76
CA ASN A 89 10.85 -4.31 1.64
C ASN A 89 9.70 -5.00 0.91
N ALA A 90 8.69 -5.51 1.61
CA ALA A 90 7.51 -6.10 0.98
C ALA A 90 6.75 -5.08 0.11
N LEU A 91 6.59 -3.85 0.59
CA LEU A 91 5.98 -2.77 -0.19
C LEU A 91 6.80 -2.41 -1.44
N ARG A 92 8.13 -2.32 -1.30
CA ARG A 92 9.03 -2.05 -2.44
C ARG A 92 9.04 -3.20 -3.45
N ALA A 93 8.98 -4.45 -2.97
CA ALA A 93 8.93 -5.64 -3.82
C ALA A 93 7.61 -5.71 -4.59
N ALA A 94 6.47 -5.53 -3.91
CA ALA A 94 5.16 -5.43 -4.55
C ALA A 94 5.10 -4.29 -5.57
N ALA A 95 5.66 -3.10 -5.25
CA ALA A 95 5.74 -2.00 -6.20
C ALA A 95 6.52 -2.39 -7.47
N LYS A 96 7.64 -3.10 -7.30
CA LYS A 96 8.48 -3.56 -8.40
C LYS A 96 7.76 -4.58 -9.28
N GLU A 97 7.07 -5.54 -8.68
CA GLU A 97 6.29 -6.57 -9.39
C GLU A 97 5.14 -5.96 -10.20
N VAL A 98 4.42 -4.99 -9.63
CA VAL A 98 3.36 -4.28 -10.35
C VAL A 98 3.92 -3.48 -11.53
N SER A 99 5.13 -2.94 -11.40
CA SER A 99 5.78 -2.14 -12.44
C SER A 99 6.44 -2.95 -13.57
N ALA A 100 6.59 -4.27 -13.39
CA ALA A 100 7.16 -5.19 -14.38
C ALA A 100 6.16 -5.57 -15.49
#